data_AF-A0A0T6A413-F1
#
_entry.id   AF-A0A0T6A413-F1
#
_cell.length_a   1.000
_cell.length_b   1.000
_cell.length_c   1.000
_cell.angle_alpha   90.00
_cell.angle_beta   90.00
_cell.angle_gamma   90.00
#
_symmetry.space_group_name_H-M   'P 1'
#
loop_
_entity.id
_entity.type
_entity.pdbx_description
1 polymer ?
#
loop_
_entity_poly.entity_id
_entity_poly.type
_entity_poly.pdbx_seq_one_letter_code
_entity_poly.pdbx_strand_id
1 'polypeptide(L)'
;MSFIANLHLHSRYSRATSREMKVESLARWARRMGIALLGTGDFTHPTYFAELQAKLTPAEPGLYRLKKEGQAMLRVREGLVMIVPGYDGVYGTIKVLGDELAETPSPWQPEQMHLL
;
A
#
# COMPACT_ATOMS: atom_id res chain seq x y z
N MET A 1 -4.99 7.28 -27.14
CA MET A 1 -5.13 6.32 -26.02
C MET A 1 -6.33 6.77 -25.19
N SER A 2 -7.26 5.89 -24.84
CA SER A 2 -8.43 6.21 -24.02
C SER A 2 -8.32 5.53 -22.65
N PHE A 3 -8.85 6.16 -21.62
CA PHE A 3 -8.92 5.59 -20.28
C PHE A 3 -10.22 6.02 -19.58
N ILE A 4 -10.64 5.24 -18.59
CA ILE A 4 -11.83 5.54 -17.78
C ILE A 4 -11.41 6.41 -16.60
N ALA A 5 -12.08 7.54 -16.44
CA ALA A 5 -11.86 8.47 -15.34
C ALA A 5 -13.16 8.71 -14.58
N ASN A 6 -13.07 8.80 -13.25
CA ASN A 6 -14.15 9.32 -12.42
C ASN A 6 -13.66 10.61 -11.76
N LEU A 7 -14.16 11.76 -12.21
CA LEU A 7 -13.74 13.08 -11.74
C LEU A 7 -14.66 13.68 -10.68
N HIS A 8 -15.80 13.05 -10.40
CA HIS A 8 -16.75 13.52 -9.40
C HIS A 8 -17.05 12.40 -8.40
N LEU A 9 -16.44 12.52 -7.24
CA LEU A 9 -16.67 11.66 -6.09
C LEU A 9 -16.55 12.47 -4.82
N HIS A 10 -17.07 11.90 -3.74
CA HIS A 10 -17.03 12.48 -2.42
C HIS A 10 -16.16 11.65 -1.48
N SER A 11 -15.54 12.33 -0.52
CA SER A 11 -14.82 11.73 0.59
C SER A 11 -15.77 11.26 1.69
N ARG A 12 -15.23 10.52 2.68
CA ARG A 12 -15.93 10.17 3.94
C ARG A 12 -16.40 11.37 4.76
N TYR A 13 -15.97 12.59 4.43
CA TYR A 13 -16.35 13.81 5.14
C TYR A 13 -17.60 14.47 4.55
N SER A 14 -18.03 14.05 3.36
CA SER A 14 -19.31 14.47 2.79
C SER A 14 -20.50 13.80 3.48
N ARG A 15 -21.62 14.53 3.56
CA ARG A 15 -22.87 14.01 4.12
C ARG A 15 -23.40 12.85 3.26
N ALA A 16 -24.03 11.87 3.90
CA ALA A 16 -24.61 10.69 3.25
C ALA A 16 -23.61 9.85 2.42
N THR A 17 -22.32 9.88 2.76
CA THR A 17 -21.29 9.01 2.17
C THR A 17 -20.85 7.90 3.13
N SER A 18 -20.26 6.84 2.59
CA SER A 18 -19.68 5.76 3.40
C SER A 18 -18.44 6.24 4.16
N ARG A 19 -18.29 5.78 5.41
CA ARG A 19 -17.09 6.00 6.23
C ARG A 19 -15.81 5.40 5.61
N GLU A 20 -15.98 4.45 4.68
CA GLU A 20 -14.88 3.81 3.96
C GLU A 20 -14.44 4.56 2.69
N MET A 21 -15.02 5.72 2.39
CA MET A 21 -14.56 6.63 1.31
C MET A 21 -13.26 7.37 1.73
N LYS A 22 -12.23 6.58 2.06
CA LYS A 22 -10.85 6.99 2.35
C LYS A 22 -10.01 6.90 1.08
N VAL A 23 -8.91 7.64 1.01
CA VAL A 23 -8.05 7.73 -0.20
C VAL A 23 -7.58 6.34 -0.68
N GLU A 24 -7.18 5.44 0.22
CA GLU A 24 -6.71 4.10 -0.12
C GLU A 24 -7.84 3.18 -0.60
N SER A 25 -9.00 3.26 0.04
CA SER A 25 -10.16 2.45 -0.33
C SER A 25 -10.69 2.85 -1.71
N LEU A 26 -10.73 4.16 -1.99
CA LEU A 26 -11.08 4.70 -3.30
C LEU A 26 -10.11 4.19 -4.38
N ALA A 27 -8.79 4.30 -4.15
CA ALA A 27 -7.79 3.80 -5.08
C ALA A 27 -7.91 2.28 -5.32
N ARG A 28 -8.19 1.50 -4.27
CA ARG A 28 -8.39 0.05 -4.36
C ARG A 28 -9.61 -0.31 -5.22
N TRP A 29 -10.74 0.37 -4.99
CA TRP A 29 -11.96 0.13 -5.77
C TRP A 29 -11.84 0.59 -7.21
N ALA A 30 -11.19 1.73 -7.46
CA ALA A 30 -10.89 2.17 -8.82
C ALA A 30 -10.09 1.12 -9.59
N ARG A 31 -9.05 0.56 -8.98
CA ARG A 31 -8.28 -0.54 -9.59
C ARG A 31 -9.16 -1.76 -9.89
N ARG A 32 -10.02 -2.15 -8.96
CA ARG A 32 -10.93 -3.29 -9.15
C ARG A 32 -11.96 -3.05 -10.26
N MET A 33 -12.41 -1.81 -10.42
CA MET A 33 -13.40 -1.41 -11.42
C MET A 33 -12.78 -1.03 -12.77
N GLY A 34 -11.45 -1.00 -12.89
CA GLY A 34 -10.76 -0.58 -14.12
C GLY A 34 -10.79 0.94 -14.36
N ILE A 35 -11.02 1.75 -13.33
CA ILE A 35 -10.94 3.20 -13.40
C ILE A 35 -9.47 3.60 -13.28
N ALA A 36 -8.92 4.20 -14.34
CA ALA A 36 -7.51 4.57 -14.42
C ALA A 36 -7.19 5.89 -13.71
N LEU A 37 -8.17 6.80 -13.63
CA LEU A 37 -8.00 8.11 -13.02
C LEU A 37 -9.17 8.43 -12.08
N LEU A 38 -8.84 8.91 -10.88
CA LEU A 38 -9.81 9.45 -9.93
C LEU A 38 -9.56 10.94 -9.68
N GLY A 39 -10.63 11.72 -9.63
CA GLY A 39 -10.60 13.04 -8.98
C GLY A 39 -10.38 12.88 -7.49
N THR A 40 -9.78 13.87 -6.85
CA THR A 40 -9.56 13.83 -5.39
C THR A 40 -10.88 13.82 -4.63
N GLY A 41 -11.88 14.58 -5.11
CA GLY A 41 -13.13 14.86 -4.41
C GLY A 41 -12.89 15.77 -3.20
N ASP A 42 -13.87 16.57 -2.77
CA ASP A 42 -13.90 17.31 -1.49
C ASP A 42 -12.57 17.97 -1.02
N PHE A 43 -11.67 18.38 -1.92
CA PHE A 43 -10.32 18.80 -1.55
C PHE A 43 -10.30 20.11 -0.75
N THR A 44 -11.41 20.84 -0.75
CA THR A 44 -11.64 22.04 0.05
C THR A 44 -11.95 21.72 1.52
N HIS A 45 -12.29 20.46 1.85
CA HIS A 45 -12.49 20.04 3.23
C HIS A 45 -11.13 19.91 3.94
N PRO A 46 -10.87 20.64 5.04
CA PRO A 46 -9.53 20.77 5.60
C PRO A 46 -8.93 19.44 6.08
N THR A 47 -9.73 18.58 6.71
CA THR A 47 -9.25 17.26 7.17
C THR A 47 -9.00 16.32 6.01
N TYR A 48 -9.78 16.43 4.92
CA TYR A 48 -9.58 15.56 3.77
C TYR A 48 -8.36 16.01 2.96
N PHE A 49 -8.14 17.32 2.85
CA PHE A 49 -6.94 17.88 2.26
C PHE A 49 -5.67 17.42 2.98
N ALA A 50 -5.67 17.44 4.31
CA ALA A 50 -4.56 16.90 5.11
C ALA A 50 -4.35 15.39 4.86
N GLU A 51 -5.44 14.62 4.72
CA GLU A 51 -5.36 13.20 4.36
C GLU A 51 -4.75 12.99 2.96
N LEU A 52 -5.15 13.79 1.97
CA LEU A 52 -4.59 13.77 0.62
C LEU A 52 -3.08 14.07 0.66
N GLN A 53 -2.66 15.14 1.35
CA GLN A 53 -1.24 15.49 1.50
C GLN A 53 -0.43 14.39 2.20
N ALA A 54 -1.01 13.75 3.22
CA ALA A 54 -0.36 12.68 3.95
C ALA A 54 -0.16 11.43 3.09
N LYS A 55 -1.13 11.09 2.23
CA LYS A 55 -1.18 9.78 1.54
C LYS A 55 -0.80 9.81 0.07
N LEU A 56 -0.77 10.98 -0.56
CA LEU A 56 -0.43 11.12 -1.96
C LEU A 56 0.99 11.66 -2.14
N THR A 57 1.62 11.25 -3.23
CA THR A 57 2.89 11.79 -3.69
C THR A 57 2.74 12.23 -5.16
N PRO A 58 3.38 13.35 -5.57
CA PRO A 58 3.35 13.77 -6.97
C PRO A 58 3.86 12.67 -7.91
N ALA A 59 3.18 12.48 -9.03
CA ALA A 59 3.58 11.54 -10.08
C ALA A 59 3.91 12.28 -11.38
N GLU A 60 3.02 13.18 -11.82
CA GLU A 60 3.15 14.00 -13.02
C GLU A 60 2.51 15.37 -12.74
N PRO A 61 2.71 16.40 -13.58
CA PRO A 61 2.05 17.70 -13.39
C PRO A 61 0.52 17.56 -13.26
N GLY A 62 0.00 17.89 -12.07
CA GLY A 62 -1.43 17.77 -11.76
C GLY A 62 -1.92 16.36 -11.40
N LEU A 63 -1.04 15.35 -11.41
CA LEU A 63 -1.38 13.97 -11.06
C LEU A 63 -0.60 13.48 -9.84
N TYR A 64 -1.29 12.70 -9.03
CA TYR A 64 -0.78 12.16 -7.78
C TYR A 64 -0.97 10.66 -7.73
N ARG A 65 -0.08 9.98 -7.00
CA ARG A 65 -0.15 8.54 -6.74
C ARG A 65 -0.19 8.28 -5.25
N LEU A 66 -0.89 7.21 -4.86
CA LEU A 66 -0.88 6.74 -3.48
C LEU A 66 0.55 6.37 -3.06
N LYS A 67 0.99 6.86 -1.89
CA LYS A 67 2.26 6.47 -1.27
C LYS A 67 2.28 4.95 -1.06
N LYS A 68 3.47 4.36 -1.13
CA LYS A 68 3.67 2.91 -0.94
C LYS A 68 3.55 2.47 0.53
N GLU A 69 3.52 3.42 1.46
CA GLU A 69 3.45 3.18 2.90
C GLU A 69 2.15 2.44 3.25
N GLY A 70 2.27 1.26 3.88
CA GLY A 70 1.12 0.43 4.29
C GLY A 70 0.66 -0.63 3.29
N GLN A 71 1.38 -0.85 2.18
CA GLN A 71 1.08 -1.96 1.26
C GLN A 71 1.48 -3.34 1.81
N ALA A 72 2.29 -3.41 2.86
CA ALA A 72 2.78 -4.69 3.37
C ALA A 72 1.65 -5.67 3.74
N MET A 73 0.66 -5.20 4.52
CA MET A 73 -0.50 -6.00 4.90
C MET A 73 -1.38 -6.39 3.70
N LEU A 74 -1.49 -5.49 2.71
CA LEU A 74 -2.25 -5.74 1.49
C LEU A 74 -1.56 -6.80 0.62
N ARG A 75 -0.25 -6.71 0.46
CA ARG A 75 0.57 -7.68 -0.27
C ARG A 75 0.53 -9.06 0.39
N VAL A 76 0.54 -9.13 1.72
CA VAL A 76 0.31 -10.38 2.45
C VAL A 76 -1.05 -10.99 2.08
N ARG A 77 -2.13 -10.18 2.06
CA ARG A 77 -3.47 -10.66 1.67
C ARG A 77 -3.57 -11.06 0.19
N GLU A 78 -2.79 -10.42 -0.67
CA GLU A 78 -2.73 -10.70 -2.10
C GLU A 78 -1.76 -11.85 -2.44
N GLY A 79 -1.11 -12.47 -1.45
CA GLY A 79 -0.17 -13.57 -1.65
C GLY A 79 1.19 -13.14 -2.23
N LEU A 80 1.48 -11.85 -2.25
CA LEU A 80 2.75 -11.26 -2.71
C LEU A 80 3.82 -11.32 -1.62
N VAL A 81 4.05 -12.53 -1.11
CA VAL A 81 5.01 -12.82 -0.04
C VAL A 81 5.86 -14.01 -0.43
N MET A 82 7.13 -13.96 -0.04
CA MET A 82 8.02 -15.11 -0.05
C MET A 82 8.11 -15.64 1.39
N ILE A 83 7.74 -16.90 1.57
CA ILE A 83 7.77 -17.56 2.87
C ILE A 83 8.93 -18.53 2.87
N VAL A 84 9.90 -18.32 3.76
CA VAL A 84 10.95 -19.29 4.07
C VAL A 84 10.50 -20.07 5.30
N PRO A 85 10.17 -21.36 5.18
CA PRO A 85 9.74 -22.16 6.32
C PRO A 85 10.91 -22.30 7.32
N GLY A 86 10.57 -22.26 8.61
CA GLY A 86 11.49 -22.63 9.68
C GLY A 86 11.55 -24.14 9.87
N TYR A 87 12.46 -24.60 10.72
CA TYR A 87 12.55 -25.99 11.17
C TYR A 87 12.48 -26.04 12.71
N ASP A 88 12.50 -27.25 13.30
CA ASP A 88 12.25 -27.43 14.73
C ASP A 88 13.12 -26.52 15.61
N GLY A 89 12.47 -25.66 16.40
CA GLY A 89 13.10 -24.64 17.26
C GLY A 89 13.40 -23.28 16.59
N VAL A 90 13.23 -23.12 15.27
CA VAL A 90 13.54 -21.88 14.52
C VAL A 90 12.32 -21.37 13.74
N TYR A 91 11.96 -20.09 13.94
CA TYR A 91 10.87 -19.46 13.18
C TYR A 91 11.23 -19.25 11.72
N GLY A 92 10.26 -19.47 10.83
CA GLY A 92 10.34 -19.10 9.42
C GLY A 92 10.28 -17.58 9.22
N THR A 93 10.73 -17.12 8.05
CA THR A 93 10.74 -15.69 7.70
C THR A 93 9.76 -15.41 6.58
N ILE A 94 8.94 -14.37 6.73
CA ILE A 94 8.07 -13.87 5.67
C ILE A 94 8.69 -12.60 5.11
N LYS A 95 9.04 -12.61 3.82
CA LYS A 95 9.51 -11.44 3.08
C LYS A 95 8.38 -10.92 2.21
N VAL A 96 7.97 -9.68 2.43
CA VAL A 96 6.98 -9.02 1.57
C VAL A 96 7.68 -8.55 0.29
N LEU A 97 7.19 -8.97 -0.87
CA LEU A 97 7.81 -8.63 -2.15
C LEU A 97 7.54 -7.14 -2.49
N GLY A 98 8.57 -6.43 -2.96
CA GLY A 98 8.47 -5.04 -3.43
C GLY A 98 8.86 -3.94 -2.43
N ASP A 99 9.34 -4.30 -1.25
CA ASP A 99 10.08 -3.40 -0.37
C ASP A 99 11.58 -3.58 -0.63
N GLU A 100 12.14 -2.79 -1.54
CA GLU A 100 13.58 -2.53 -1.53
C GLU A 100 13.87 -1.61 -0.35
N LEU A 101 14.11 -2.24 0.80
CA LEU A 101 14.91 -1.76 1.95
C LEU A 101 14.72 -2.77 3.09
N ALA A 102 15.36 -3.92 2.97
CA ALA A 102 15.83 -4.69 4.11
C ALA A 102 17.01 -5.52 3.62
N GLU A 103 18.22 -5.11 3.97
CA GLU A 103 19.36 -6.01 3.98
C GLU A 103 18.92 -7.28 4.71
N THR A 104 18.98 -8.42 4.03
CA THR A 104 18.81 -9.71 4.69
C THR A 104 20.06 -9.94 5.53
N PRO A 105 20.01 -10.00 6.87
CA PRO A 105 21.14 -10.57 7.59
C PRO A 105 21.33 -12.01 7.10
N SER A 106 22.59 -12.39 6.84
CA SER A 106 22.95 -13.76 6.46
C SER A 106 22.38 -14.72 7.51
N PRO A 107 21.59 -15.75 7.14
CA PRO A 107 21.06 -16.71 8.09
C PRO A 107 22.14 -17.66 8.66
N TRP A 108 23.39 -17.58 8.20
CA TRP A 108 24.48 -18.45 8.66
C TRP A 108 25.81 -17.69 8.86
N GLN A 109 26.33 -17.73 10.08
CA GLN A 109 27.75 -17.58 10.41
C GLN A 109 28.20 -18.86 11.15
N PRO A 110 28.90 -19.80 10.49
CA PRO A 110 29.23 -21.10 11.05
C PRO A 110 30.49 -21.06 11.95
N GLU A 111 30.61 -20.09 12.87
CA GLU A 111 31.79 -19.95 13.75
C GLU A 111 31.58 -20.40 15.20
N GLN A 112 30.43 -20.99 15.54
CA GLN A 112 30.23 -21.63 16.85
C GLN A 112 29.67 -23.04 16.73
N MET A 113 30.49 -23.93 16.18
CA MET A 113 30.37 -25.38 16.38
C MET A 113 31.70 -25.88 16.96
N HIS A 114 32.00 -25.50 18.20
CA HIS A 114 32.90 -26.31 19.01
C HIS A 114 32.11 -27.53 19.47
N LEU A 115 32.29 -28.62 18.76
CA LEU A 115 31.96 -29.96 19.27
C LEU A 115 32.99 -30.28 20.35
N LEU A 116 32.51 -30.43 21.59
CA LEU A 116 33.12 -31.34 22.57
C LEU A 116 32.60 -32.75 22.30
#